data_AF-A0A3M1KNW5-F1
#
_entry.id   AF-A0A3M1KNW5-F1
#
_cell.length_a   1.000
_cell.length_b   1.000
_cell.length_c   1.000
_cell.angle_alpha   90.00
_cell.angle_beta   90.00
_cell.angle_gamma   90.00
#
_symmetry.space_group_name_H-M   'P 1'
#
loop_
_entity.id
_entity.type
_entity.pdbx_description
1 polymer ?
#
loop_
_entity_poly.entity_id
_entity_poly.type
_entity_poly.pdbx_seq_one_letter_code
_entity_poly.pdbx_strand_id
1 'polypeptide(L)' 'REAEAAKEAGESRVILFNLCGHGHFDLAAYEQYLAGNLQEHELTEEEIRSSLAELETPEID' A
#
# COMPACT_ATOMS: atom_id res chain seq x y z
N ARG A 1 -20.99 -3.99 -0.48
CA ARG A 1 -21.88 -4.39 0.64
C ARG A 1 -22.97 -3.35 0.86
N GLU A 2 -22.62 -2.12 1.24
CA GLU A 2 -23.64 -1.04 1.43
C GLU A 2 -24.47 -0.74 0.18
N ALA A 3 -23.87 -0.73 -1.01
CA ALA A 3 -24.59 -0.52 -2.27
C ALA A 3 -25.62 -1.63 -2.57
N GLU A 4 -25.25 -2.90 -2.34
CA GLU A 4 -26.16 -4.03 -2.54
C GLU A 4 -27.28 -4.03 -1.50
N ALA A 5 -26.97 -3.71 -0.24
CA ALA A 5 -27.98 -3.58 0.81
C ALA A 5 -28.99 -2.45 0.52
N ALA A 6 -28.54 -1.31 -0.02
CA ALA A 6 -29.42 -0.22 -0.45
C ALA A 6 -30.36 -0.66 -1.58
N LYS A 7 -29.82 -1.41 -2.55
CA LYS A 7 -30.57 -1.97 -3.67
C LYS A 7 -31.62 -2.98 -3.22
N GLU A 8 -31.26 -3.92 -2.33
CA GLU A 8 -32.18 -4.92 -1.76
C GLU A 8 -33.29 -4.27 -0.93
N ALA A 9 -32.98 -3.21 -0.19
CA ALA A 9 -33.95 -2.45 0.61
C ALA A 9 -34.83 -1.50 -0.23
N GLY A 10 -34.48 -1.24 -1.50
CA GLY A 10 -35.16 -0.26 -2.34
C GLY A 10 -35.00 1.18 -1.87
N GLU A 11 -33.96 1.47 -1.10
CA GLU A 11 -33.71 2.77 -0.47
C GLU A 11 -32.65 3.57 -1.24
N SER A 12 -32.93 4.84 -1.49
CA SER A 12 -31.93 5.76 -2.03
C SER A 12 -30.97 6.21 -0.94
N ARG A 13 -29.79 5.58 -0.86
CA ARG A 13 -28.74 5.90 0.12
C ARG A 13 -27.58 6.66 -0.54
N VAL A 14 -27.02 7.63 0.19
CA VAL A 14 -25.75 8.28 -0.16
C VAL A 14 -24.61 7.51 0.49
N ILE A 15 -23.65 7.05 -0.32
CA ILE A 15 -22.51 6.26 0.15
C ILE A 15 -21.22 7.04 -0.17
N LEU A 16 -20.52 7.48 0.87
CA LEU A 16 -19.19 8.07 0.75
C LEU A 16 -18.14 6.94 0.81
N PHE A 17 -17.26 6.88 -0.18
CA PHE A 17 -16.13 5.95 -0.22
C PHE A 17 -14.86 6.67 -0.66
N ASN A 18 -13.69 6.12 -0.31
CA ASN A 18 -12.35 6.63 -0.63
C ASN A 18 -12.03 8.04 -0.09
N LEU A 19 -12.40 8.35 1.16
CA LEU A 19 -11.92 9.54 1.89
C LEU A 19 -10.53 9.30 2.51
N CYS A 20 -9.54 8.90 1.71
CA CYS A 20 -8.21 8.50 2.18
C CYS A 20 -7.08 9.51 1.91
N GLY A 21 -7.37 10.70 1.38
CA GLY A 21 -6.37 11.74 1.07
C GLY A 21 -6.27 12.02 -0.43
N HIS A 22 -5.20 12.69 -0.86
CA HIS A 22 -5.04 13.11 -2.27
C HIS A 22 -4.67 11.97 -3.24
N GLY A 23 -4.36 10.77 -2.73
CA GLY A 23 -4.12 9.58 -3.54
C GLY A 23 -2.89 9.62 -4.44
N HIS A 24 -1.89 10.48 -4.21
CA HIS A 24 -0.73 10.57 -5.13
C HIS A 24 0.08 9.27 -5.15
N PHE A 25 0.37 8.71 -3.96
CA PHE A 25 1.16 7.48 -3.86
C PHE A 25 0.34 6.27 -4.31
N ASP A 26 -0.95 6.24 -3.96
CA ASP A 26 -1.86 5.17 -4.37
C ASP A 26 -1.99 5.13 -5.90
N LEU A 27 -2.17 6.28 -6.55
CA LEU A 27 -2.34 6.35 -8.00
C LEU A 27 -1.09 5.88 -8.77
N ALA A 28 0.10 6.26 -8.32
CA ALA A 28 1.35 5.78 -8.92
C ALA A 28 1.52 4.27 -8.73
N ALA A 29 1.19 3.73 -7.55
CA ALA A 29 1.21 2.30 -7.30
C ALA A 29 0.18 1.54 -8.14
N TYR A 30 -1.04 2.08 -8.28
CA TYR A 30 -2.07 1.53 -9.16
C TYR A 30 -1.61 1.51 -10.62
N GLU A 31 -1.00 2.59 -11.10
CA GLU A 31 -0.46 2.64 -12.46
C GLU A 31 0.60 1.55 -12.68
N GLN A 32 1.57 1.41 -11.77
CA GLN A 32 2.59 0.37 -11.88
C GLN A 32 2.00 -1.03 -11.83
N TYR A 33 1.03 -1.28 -10.95
CA TYR A 33 0.36 -2.56 -10.86
C TYR A 33 -0.41 -2.89 -12.15
N LEU A 34 -1.22 -1.96 -12.65
CA LEU A 34 -2.03 -2.14 -13.85
C LEU A 34 -1.18 -2.25 -15.13
N ALA A 35 -0.03 -1.59 -15.17
CA ALA A 35 0.95 -1.73 -16.25
C ALA A 35 1.77 -3.03 -16.15
N GLY A 36 1.64 -3.81 -15.07
CA GLY A 36 2.44 -5.01 -14.82
C GLY A 36 3.90 -4.72 -14.49
N ASN A 37 4.22 -3.47 -14.14
CA ASN A 37 5.57 -3.01 -13.82
C ASN A 37 5.92 -3.19 -12.34
N LEU A 38 4.92 -3.45 -11.48
CA LEU A 38 5.14 -3.66 -10.06
C LEU A 38 5.91 -4.98 -9.85
N GLN A 39 7.19 -4.86 -9.48
CA GLN A 39 8.04 -6.02 -9.20
C GLN A 39 7.84 -6.48 -7.75
N GLU A 40 7.68 -7.80 -7.58
CA GLU A 40 7.83 -8.43 -6.28
C GLU A 40 9.32 -8.39 -5.91
N HIS A 41 9.65 -7.57 -4.91
CA HIS A 41 10.98 -7.52 -4.34
C HIS A 41 10.96 -8.29 -3.02
N GLU A 42 11.70 -9.40 -2.98
CA GLU A 42 12.01 -10.10 -1.74
C GLU A 42 13.34 -9.57 -1.18
N LEU A 43 13.32 -9.20 0.10
CA LEU A 43 14.52 -8.75 0.79
C LEU A 43 15.46 -9.95 1.01
N THR A 44 16.64 -9.89 0.43
CA THR A 44 17.64 -10.96 0.54
C THR A 44 18.47 -10.85 1.81
N GLU A 45 18.99 -11.99 2.28
CA GLU A 45 19.94 -12.05 3.39
C GLU A 45 21.22 -11.22 3.12
N GLU A 46 21.63 -11.13 1.85
CA GLU A 46 22.82 -10.38 1.45
C GLU A 46 22.59 -8.86 1.54
N GLU A 47 21.42 -8.37 1.10
CA GLU A 47 21.02 -6.96 1.27
C GLU A 47 20.93 -6.58 2.75
N ILE A 48 20.35 -7.45 3.57
CA ILE A 48 20.28 -7.25 5.03
C ILE A 48 21.70 -7.10 5.61
N ARG A 49 22.61 -8.02 5.29
CA ARG A 49 24.00 -7.97 5.79
C ARG A 49 24.74 -6.74 5.30
N SER A 50 24.54 -6.35 4.04
CA SER A 50 25.14 -5.14 3.48
C SER A 50 24.69 -3.89 4.24
N SER A 51 23.37 -3.75 4.47
CA SER A 51 22.83 -2.59 5.22
C SER A 51 23.29 -2.58 6.68
N LEU A 52 23.37 -3.74 7.33
CA LEU A 52 23.86 -3.84 8.71
C LEU A 52 25.34 -3.46 8.83
N ALA A 53 26.16 -3.75 7.82
CA ALA A 53 27.57 -3.40 7.81
C ALA A 53 27.84 -1.88 7.74
N GLU A 54 26.86 -1.08 7.29
CA GLU A 54 26.93 0.38 7.24
C GLU A 54 26.60 1.05 8.59
N LEU A 55 26.10 0.29 9.57
CA LEU A 55 25.72 0.82 10.86
C LEU A 55 26.95 1.05 11.76
N GLU A 56 27.29 2.32 12.00
CA GLU A 56 28.26 2.72 13.03
C GLU A 56 27.56 2.88 14.39
N THR A 57 26.96 1.80 14.90
CA THR A 57 26.33 1.87 16.22
C THR A 57 27.40 1.74 17.31
N PRO A 58 27.59 2.74 18.19
CA PRO A 58 28.57 2.65 19.26
C PRO A 58 28.17 1.56 20.26
N GLU A 59 29.14 0.75 20.68
CA GLU A 59 28.94 -0.19 21.77
C GLU A 59 28.73 0.59 23.07
N ILE A 60 27.68 0.24 23.80
CA ILE A 60 27.41 0.79 25.13
C ILE A 60 28.02 -0.20 26.13
N ASP A 61 29.03 0.26 26.87
CA ASP A 61 29.61 -0.44 28.03
C ASP A 61 28.60 -0.59 29.19
#